data_AF-A0AAD3Y8J1-F1
#
_entry.id   AF-A0AAD3Y8J1-F1
#
_cell.length_a   1.000
_cell.length_b   1.000
_cell.length_c   1.000
_cell.angle_alpha   90.00
_cell.angle_beta   90.00
_cell.angle_gamma   90.00
#
_symmetry.space_group_name_H-M   'P 1'
#
loop_
_entity.id
_entity.type
_entity.pdbx_description
1 polymer ?
#
loop_
_entity_poly.entity_id
_entity_poly.type
_entity_poly.pdbx_seq_one_letter_code
_entity_poly.pdbx_strand_id
1 'polypeptide(L)'
;MIWEAFSVGVSLNYYCYFYCRRKSNRIPEMMSSALLAALLVMVVLFGSAKSNGSEAGSPEVPGMFVFGDSLIDVGNNNYLDSVAKSNYWPYGCDFSEGPTGRFCNGKTVVDLIGELLGMPYLPAFADPTAVGARILGGVNYASAAAGILDETGRHWVRL
;
A
#
# COMPACT_ATOMS: atom_id res chain seq x y z
N MET A 1 -1.02 -25.75 -0.05
CA MET A 1 -0.86 -24.30 -0.30
C MET A 1 -0.38 -23.73 1.03
N ILE A 2 0.87 -23.30 1.12
CA ILE A 2 1.43 -22.78 2.38
C ILE A 2 1.43 -21.26 2.25
N TRP A 3 0.72 -20.60 3.17
CA TRP A 3 0.71 -19.16 3.33
C TRP A 3 1.77 -18.83 4.39
N GLU A 4 2.82 -18.11 4.01
CA GLU A 4 3.80 -17.60 4.96
C GLU A 4 3.50 -16.11 5.16
N ALA A 5 3.19 -15.73 6.40
CA ALA A 5 3.07 -14.33 6.79
C ALA A 5 4.48 -13.81 7.10
N PHE A 6 4.95 -12.84 6.31
CA PHE A 6 6.17 -12.10 6.62
C PHE A 6 5.78 -10.80 7.30
N SER A 7 6.44 -10.49 8.41
CA SER A 7 6.31 -9.21 9.09
C SER A 7 7.55 -8.37 8.78
N VAL A 8 7.36 -7.16 8.27
CA VAL A 8 8.43 -6.17 8.19
C VAL A 8 8.22 -5.18 9.34
N GLY A 9 9.11 -5.22 10.32
CA GLY A 9 9.14 -4.24 11.43
C GLY A 9 10.00 -3.04 11.03
N VAL A 10 9.44 -1.83 11.07
CA VAL A 10 10.15 -0.61 10.63
C VAL A 10 10.61 0.27 11.80
N SER A 11 10.15 0.02 13.04
CA SER A 11 10.64 0.52 14.34
C SER A 11 9.69 0.00 15.45
N LEU A 12 9.99 0.23 16.73
CA LEU A 12 9.43 -0.40 17.94
C LEU A 12 7.88 -0.43 18.09
N ASN A 13 7.08 0.18 17.21
CA ASN A 13 5.61 0.22 17.29
C ASN A 13 4.87 -0.07 15.96
N TYR A 14 5.56 -0.54 14.91
CA TYR A 14 4.98 -0.67 13.56
C TYR A 14 5.04 -2.11 13.05
N TYR A 15 3.89 -2.65 12.63
CA TYR A 15 3.82 -3.99 12.04
C TYR A 15 3.03 -3.94 10.73
N CYS A 16 3.72 -4.25 9.63
CA CYS A 16 3.09 -4.54 8.35
C CYS A 16 3.17 -6.04 8.09
N TYR A 17 2.01 -6.67 7.89
CA TYR A 17 1.91 -8.09 7.58
C TYR A 17 1.64 -8.29 6.10
N PHE A 18 2.52 -9.06 5.46
CA PHE A 18 2.43 -9.46 4.07
C PHE A 18 2.05 -10.93 3.99
N TYR A 19 1.05 -11.25 3.17
CA TYR A 19 0.79 -12.63 2.79
C TYR A 19 1.51 -12.92 1.49
N CYS A 20 2.55 -13.74 1.52
CA CYS A 20 3.26 -14.14 0.31
C CYS A 20 2.71 -15.47 -0.23
N ARG A 21 2.35 -15.50 -1.52
CA ARG A 21 2.09 -16.76 -2.21
C ARG A 21 3.40 -17.27 -2.81
N ARG A 22 3.91 -18.40 -2.29
CA ARG A 22 5.12 -19.05 -2.84
C ARG A 22 4.92 -19.37 -4.34
N LYS A 23 5.50 -18.57 -5.23
CA LYS A 23 5.57 -18.86 -6.67
C LYS A 23 6.58 -19.99 -6.89
N SER A 24 6.14 -21.11 -7.46
CA SER A 24 7.03 -22.18 -7.92
C SER A 24 7.86 -21.66 -9.08
N ASN A 25 9.19 -21.58 -8.91
CA ASN A 25 10.11 -21.17 -9.96
C ASN A 25 10.00 -22.08 -11.20
N ARG A 26 9.73 -21.50 -12.36
CA ARG A 26 9.99 -22.10 -13.67
C ARG A 26 10.04 -21.01 -14.73
N ILE A 27 11.20 -20.78 -15.36
CA ILE A 27 11.29 -20.54 -16.81
C ILE A 27 12.63 -21.09 -17.36
N PRO A 28 12.65 -21.79 -18.52
CA PRO A 28 13.79 -22.48 -19.12
C PRO A 28 14.39 -21.77 -20.37
N GLU A 29 15.39 -22.42 -20.96
CA GLU A 29 16.16 -22.18 -22.20
C GLU A 29 15.50 -21.38 -23.36
N MET A 30 15.74 -20.05 -23.46
CA MET A 30 15.20 -19.19 -24.55
C MET A 30 16.26 -18.31 -25.29
N MET A 31 17.56 -18.62 -25.19
CA MET A 31 18.61 -17.66 -25.60
C MET A 31 18.88 -17.53 -27.11
N SER A 32 18.33 -18.39 -27.99
CA SER A 32 18.68 -18.40 -29.43
C SER A 32 17.67 -17.69 -30.35
N SER A 33 16.38 -17.67 -30.01
CA SER A 33 15.32 -16.96 -30.77
C SER A 33 15.21 -15.47 -30.40
N ALA A 34 15.89 -15.02 -29.35
CA ALA A 34 15.78 -13.69 -28.77
C ALA A 34 16.34 -12.57 -29.68
N LEU A 35 17.35 -12.85 -30.51
CA LEU A 35 17.98 -11.83 -31.37
C LEU A 35 17.13 -11.45 -32.58
N LEU A 36 16.45 -12.42 -33.19
CA LEU A 36 15.52 -12.20 -34.30
C LEU A 36 14.21 -11.55 -33.83
N ALA A 37 13.73 -11.95 -32.64
CA ALA A 37 12.61 -11.29 -32.00
C ALA A 37 12.95 -9.84 -31.61
N ALA A 38 14.16 -9.57 -31.09
CA ALA A 38 14.58 -8.22 -30.72
C ALA A 38 14.59 -7.23 -31.90
N LEU A 39 14.98 -7.70 -33.09
CA LEU A 39 14.97 -6.86 -34.30
C LEU A 39 13.55 -6.53 -34.77
N LEU A 40 12.63 -7.49 -34.71
CA LEU A 40 11.21 -7.29 -35.00
C LEU A 40 10.52 -6.39 -33.96
N VAL A 41 10.90 -6.54 -32.69
CA VAL A 41 10.40 -5.71 -31.58
C VAL A 41 10.82 -4.25 -31.77
N MET A 42 12.07 -3.97 -32.15
CA MET A 42 12.53 -2.60 -32.41
C MET A 42 11.72 -1.90 -33.51
N VAL A 43 11.30 -2.61 -34.55
CA VAL A 43 10.46 -2.06 -35.63
C VAL A 43 9.03 -1.76 -35.15
N VAL A 44 8.48 -2.57 -34.24
CA VAL A 44 7.18 -2.33 -33.62
C VAL A 44 7.23 -1.18 -32.60
N LEU A 45 8.36 -1.03 -31.89
CA LEU A 45 8.56 0.02 -30.88
C LEU A 45 8.58 1.44 -31.46
N PHE A 46 9.06 1.63 -32.70
CA PHE A 46 9.05 2.94 -33.36
C PHE A 46 7.71 3.27 -34.07
N GLY A 47 6.89 2.26 -34.39
CA GLY A 47 5.62 2.41 -35.11
C GLY A 47 4.38 2.61 -34.24
N SER A 48 4.51 2.56 -32.92
CA SER A 48 3.38 2.69 -32.00
C SER A 48 3.81 3.45 -30.76
N ALA A 49 3.77 4.78 -30.82
CA ALA A 49 3.64 5.60 -29.62
C ALA A 49 2.23 5.36 -29.03
N LYS A 50 2.04 4.20 -28.41
CA LYS A 50 0.94 3.98 -27.46
C LYS A 50 1.33 4.67 -26.17
N SER A 51 0.44 5.53 -25.67
CA SER A 51 0.48 6.04 -24.30
C SER A 51 0.75 4.89 -23.34
N ASN A 52 1.78 5.02 -22.50
CA ASN A 52 2.02 4.14 -21.36
C ASN A 52 0.82 4.26 -20.40
N GLY A 53 -0.23 3.47 -20.65
CA GLY A 53 -1.11 3.05 -19.58
C GLY A 53 -0.29 2.11 -18.72
N SER A 54 -0.10 2.47 -17.45
CA SER A 54 0.50 1.62 -16.44
C SER A 54 -0.25 0.29 -16.42
N GLU A 55 0.28 -0.74 -17.09
CA GLU A 55 -0.18 -2.10 -16.87
C GLU A 55 0.24 -2.44 -15.44
N ALA A 56 -0.72 -2.32 -14.52
CA ALA A 56 -0.56 -2.79 -13.16
C ALA A 56 -0.30 -4.30 -13.24
N GLY A 57 0.98 -4.69 -13.19
CA GLY A 57 1.38 -6.07 -13.04
C GLY A 57 0.63 -6.67 -11.85
N SER A 58 0.28 -7.95 -11.94
CA SER A 58 -0.40 -8.63 -10.83
C SER A 58 0.41 -8.42 -9.54
N PRO A 59 -0.21 -7.95 -8.44
CA PRO A 59 0.53 -7.63 -7.24
C PRO A 59 1.37 -8.82 -6.77
N GLU A 60 2.58 -8.51 -6.27
CA GLU A 60 3.56 -9.53 -5.89
C GLU A 60 3.06 -10.34 -4.68
N VAL A 61 2.30 -9.68 -3.81
CA VAL A 61 1.62 -10.29 -2.67
C VAL A 61 0.10 -10.22 -2.85
N PRO A 62 -0.65 -11.27 -2.49
CA PRO A 62 -2.12 -11.25 -2.53
C PRO A 62 -2.81 -10.30 -1.56
N GLY A 63 -2.10 -9.80 -0.53
CA GLY A 63 -2.66 -8.81 0.38
C GLY A 63 -1.66 -8.24 1.37
N MET A 64 -1.95 -7.01 1.83
CA MET A 64 -1.13 -6.26 2.80
C MET A 64 -2.01 -5.69 3.92
N PHE A 65 -1.71 -6.03 5.17
CA PHE A 65 -2.47 -5.58 6.34
C PHE A 65 -1.55 -4.79 7.27
N VAL A 66 -1.98 -3.58 7.60
CA VAL A 66 -1.10 -2.58 8.25
C VAL A 66 -1.66 -2.21 9.61
N PHE A 67 -0.79 -2.24 10.62
CA PHE A 67 -1.11 -1.84 11.98
C PHE A 67 -0.04 -0.89 12.50
N GLY A 68 -0.47 0.17 13.19
CA GLY A 68 0.45 1.13 13.80
C GLY A 68 -0.24 2.42 14.20
N ASP A 69 0.56 3.48 14.27
CA ASP A 69 0.13 4.81 14.68
C ASP A 69 0.05 5.80 13.50
N SER A 70 -0.01 7.08 13.82
CA SER A 70 0.03 8.23 12.92
C SER A 70 1.03 8.13 11.74
N LEU A 71 2.22 7.53 11.91
CA LEU A 71 3.25 7.50 10.87
C LEU A 71 2.83 6.70 9.63
N ILE A 72 1.89 5.79 9.79
CA ILE A 72 1.37 4.93 8.73
C ILE A 72 -0.15 4.97 8.65
N ASP A 73 -0.79 5.92 9.34
CA ASP A 73 -2.21 6.19 9.21
C ASP A 73 -2.50 6.80 7.83
N VAL A 74 -3.53 6.28 7.17
CA VAL A 74 -3.99 6.72 5.84
C VAL A 74 -5.28 7.53 5.91
N GLY A 75 -5.73 7.89 7.12
CA GLY A 75 -6.92 8.68 7.38
C GLY A 75 -7.99 7.97 8.18
N ASN A 76 -7.67 6.90 8.92
CA ASN A 76 -8.61 6.22 9.82
C ASN A 76 -9.24 7.20 10.80
N ASN A 77 -8.43 8.10 11.36
CA ASN A 77 -8.90 9.08 12.33
C ASN A 77 -9.94 10.07 11.79
N ASN A 78 -10.10 10.20 10.47
CA ASN A 78 -11.16 11.04 9.89
C ASN A 78 -12.57 10.50 10.19
N TYR A 79 -12.67 9.19 10.42
CA TYR A 79 -13.92 8.48 10.64
C TYR A 79 -14.13 8.09 12.12
N LEU A 80 -13.21 8.49 13.00
CA LEU A 80 -13.30 8.30 14.45
C LEU A 80 -13.61 9.62 15.15
N ASP A 81 -14.18 9.55 16.36
CA ASP A 81 -14.28 10.71 17.26
C ASP A 81 -12.91 11.02 17.86
N SER A 82 -12.06 11.62 17.04
CA SER A 82 -10.66 11.90 17.33
C SER A 82 -10.31 13.36 17.02
N VAL A 83 -9.49 13.95 17.89
CA VAL A 83 -8.83 15.23 17.65
C VAL A 83 -7.51 15.07 16.88
N ALA A 84 -6.95 13.86 16.84
CA ALA A 84 -5.76 13.54 16.08
C ALA A 84 -6.11 13.30 14.62
N LYS A 85 -6.44 14.37 13.89
CA LYS A 85 -6.75 14.37 12.45
C LYS A 85 -5.68 15.15 11.69
N SER A 86 -5.47 14.79 10.43
CA SER A 86 -4.52 15.45 9.52
C SER A 86 -5.12 15.62 8.12
N ASN A 87 -6.45 15.75 8.04
CA ASN A 87 -7.20 16.00 6.82
C ASN A 87 -7.29 17.49 6.47
N TYR A 88 -6.23 18.25 6.74
CA TYR A 88 -6.15 19.70 6.50
C TYR A 88 -4.75 20.11 6.05
N TRP A 89 -4.65 21.24 5.36
CA TRP A 89 -3.37 21.80 4.91
C TRP A 89 -2.45 22.11 6.11
N PRO A 90 -1.14 21.79 6.09
CA PRO A 90 -0.29 21.41 4.94
C PRO A 90 -0.24 19.92 4.60
N TYR A 91 -0.93 19.07 5.35
CA TYR A 91 -0.87 17.62 5.11
C TYR A 91 -1.40 17.27 3.72
N GLY A 92 -0.79 16.26 3.09
CA GLY A 92 -1.16 15.83 1.76
C GLY A 92 -0.88 16.83 0.63
N CYS A 93 -0.09 17.90 0.84
CA CYS A 93 0.23 18.86 -0.22
C CYS A 93 0.97 18.25 -1.43
N ASP A 94 1.74 17.18 -1.20
CA ASP A 94 2.47 16.42 -2.20
C ASP A 94 1.74 15.12 -2.58
N PHE A 95 0.57 14.85 -2.00
CA PHE A 95 -0.26 13.68 -2.31
C PHE A 95 -1.30 14.03 -3.37
N SER A 96 -1.50 13.17 -4.37
CA SER A 96 -2.36 13.47 -5.52
C SER A 96 -3.83 13.72 -5.16
N GLU A 97 -4.30 13.14 -4.06
CA GLU A 97 -5.67 13.30 -3.56
C GLU A 97 -5.80 14.43 -2.51
N GLY A 98 -4.70 15.11 -2.17
CA GLY A 98 -4.67 16.16 -1.16
C GLY A 98 -4.64 15.62 0.29
N PRO A 99 -5.17 16.39 1.27
CA PRO A 99 -5.15 16.03 2.69
C PRO A 99 -6.07 14.83 3.02
N THR A 100 -5.53 13.61 2.85
CA THR A 100 -6.27 12.36 3.09
C THR A 100 -6.37 11.97 4.56
N GLY A 101 -5.62 12.62 5.46
CA GLY A 101 -5.46 12.18 6.86
C GLY A 101 -4.17 11.39 7.12
N ARG A 102 -3.23 11.39 6.16
CA ARG A 102 -1.84 11.00 6.38
C ARG A 102 -1.10 12.11 7.13
N PHE A 103 -0.34 11.76 8.17
CA PHE A 103 0.46 12.70 8.96
C PHE A 103 1.77 13.10 8.27
N CYS A 104 1.73 13.27 6.96
CA CYS A 104 2.84 13.74 6.14
C CYS A 104 2.32 14.53 4.94
N ASN A 105 3.24 15.14 4.20
CA ASN A 105 2.89 15.89 3.00
C ASN A 105 2.44 15.00 1.84
N GLY A 106 2.86 13.73 1.82
CA GLY A 106 2.72 12.86 0.66
C GLY A 106 2.43 11.42 1.04
N LYS A 107 3.23 10.51 0.48
CA LYS A 107 3.11 9.06 0.72
C LYS A 107 3.76 8.67 2.05
N THR A 108 3.16 7.73 2.76
CA THR A 108 3.76 7.05 3.91
C THR A 108 4.75 5.98 3.44
N VAL A 109 5.55 5.42 4.35
CA VAL A 109 6.43 4.28 4.02
C VAL A 109 5.64 3.06 3.51
N VAL A 110 4.43 2.86 4.02
CA VAL A 110 3.54 1.77 3.62
C VAL A 110 3.03 1.96 2.19
N ASP A 111 2.73 3.20 1.80
CA ASP A 111 2.34 3.51 0.42
C ASP A 111 3.49 3.20 -0.54
N LEU A 112 4.73 3.59 -0.19
CA LEU A 112 5.91 3.28 -1.00
C LEU A 112 6.14 1.76 -1.13
N ILE A 113 5.98 1.01 -0.04
CA ILE A 113 6.07 -0.46 -0.08
C ILE A 113 4.96 -1.04 -0.96
N GLY A 114 3.73 -0.54 -0.84
CA GLY A 114 2.61 -0.95 -1.69
C GLY A 114 2.91 -0.75 -3.17
N GLU A 115 3.47 0.41 -3.54
CA GLU A 115 3.87 0.70 -4.92
C GLU A 115 4.95 -0.25 -5.42
N LEU A 116 5.97 -0.54 -4.60
CA LEU A 116 7.01 -1.51 -4.94
C LEU A 116 6.45 -2.92 -5.16
N LEU A 117 5.38 -3.29 -4.45
CA LEU A 117 4.70 -4.58 -4.56
C LEU A 117 3.59 -4.61 -5.64
N GLY A 118 3.37 -3.50 -6.35
CA GLY A 118 2.30 -3.38 -7.35
C GLY A 118 0.89 -3.39 -6.74
N MET A 119 0.76 -3.02 -5.48
CA MET A 119 -0.52 -2.96 -4.76
C MET A 119 -1.18 -1.58 -4.93
N PRO A 120 -2.52 -1.50 -5.00
CA PRO A 120 -3.22 -0.23 -4.87
C PRO A 120 -3.04 0.33 -3.44
N TYR A 121 -3.29 1.63 -3.27
CA TYR A 121 -3.32 2.23 -1.93
C TYR A 121 -4.35 1.53 -1.05
N LEU A 122 -3.92 1.21 0.17
CA LEU A 122 -4.79 0.51 1.11
C LEU A 122 -5.88 1.44 1.64
N PRO A 123 -7.14 0.97 1.70
CA PRO A 123 -8.20 1.74 2.32
C PRO A 123 -7.97 1.88 3.83
N ALA A 124 -8.44 2.99 4.40
CA ALA A 124 -8.58 3.16 5.85
C ALA A 124 -9.66 2.17 6.35
N PHE A 125 -9.35 1.37 7.37
CA PHE A 125 -10.32 0.45 7.96
C PHE A 125 -11.57 1.15 8.49
N ALA A 126 -11.41 2.33 9.11
CA ALA A 126 -12.51 3.07 9.71
C ALA A 126 -13.42 3.77 8.67
N ASP A 127 -13.02 3.80 7.39
CA ASP A 127 -13.88 4.31 6.32
C ASP A 127 -15.11 3.39 6.18
N PRO A 128 -16.35 3.91 6.31
CA PRO A 128 -17.58 3.13 6.17
C PRO A 128 -17.70 2.39 4.83
N THR A 129 -16.96 2.85 3.82
CA THR A 129 -16.96 2.27 2.49
C THR A 129 -15.92 1.14 2.34
N ALA A 130 -15.02 0.94 3.31
CA ALA A 130 -14.03 -0.13 3.36
C ALA A 130 -14.64 -1.48 3.79
N VAL A 131 -15.58 -1.98 2.99
CA VAL A 131 -16.31 -3.24 3.25
C VAL A 131 -16.24 -4.20 2.07
N GLY A 132 -16.49 -5.49 2.34
CA GLY A 132 -16.60 -6.52 1.31
C GLY A 132 -15.31 -6.70 0.50
N ALA A 133 -15.42 -6.64 -0.83
CA ALA A 133 -14.29 -6.89 -1.74
C ALA A 133 -13.13 -5.88 -1.58
N ARG A 134 -13.41 -4.68 -1.05
CA ARG A 134 -12.41 -3.61 -0.93
C ARG A 134 -11.31 -3.88 0.09
N ILE A 135 -11.57 -4.74 1.07
CA ILE A 135 -10.59 -5.11 2.11
C ILE A 135 -9.90 -6.45 1.84
N LEU A 136 -10.33 -7.20 0.82
CA LEU A 136 -9.78 -8.52 0.52
C LEU A 136 -8.31 -8.47 0.09
N GLY A 137 -7.92 -7.39 -0.61
CA GLY A 137 -6.53 -7.13 -1.00
C GLY A 137 -5.69 -6.50 0.10
N GLY A 138 -6.24 -6.30 1.30
CA GLY A 138 -5.56 -5.59 2.39
C GLY A 138 -6.30 -4.35 2.84
N VAL A 139 -5.97 -3.91 4.05
CA VAL A 139 -6.55 -2.74 4.69
C VAL A 139 -5.58 -2.19 5.73
N ASN A 140 -5.66 -0.88 5.98
CA ASN A 140 -4.84 -0.21 6.96
C ASN A 140 -5.63 0.11 8.23
N TYR A 141 -5.22 -0.48 9.35
CA TYR A 141 -5.79 -0.31 10.69
C TYR A 141 -5.04 0.72 11.54
N ALA A 142 -3.98 1.35 11.01
CA ALA A 142 -3.21 2.32 11.76
C ALA A 142 -4.05 3.53 12.14
N SER A 143 -3.91 4.01 13.37
CA SER A 143 -4.69 5.14 13.86
C SER A 143 -3.78 6.12 14.59
N ALA A 144 -3.90 7.40 14.28
CA ALA A 144 -3.19 8.41 15.03
C ALA A 144 -3.59 8.39 16.51
N ALA A 145 -2.57 8.44 17.36
CA ALA A 145 -2.63 8.22 18.81
C ALA A 145 -2.88 6.78 19.27
N ALA A 146 -2.80 5.78 18.38
CA ALA A 146 -2.64 4.39 18.81
C ALA A 146 -1.36 4.24 19.64
N GLY A 147 -1.44 3.45 20.70
CA GLY A 147 -0.29 3.08 21.53
C GLY A 147 -0.45 1.68 22.09
N ILE A 148 0.62 1.17 22.72
CA ILE A 148 0.65 -0.21 23.24
C ILE A 148 -0.28 -0.38 24.44
N LEU A 149 -0.40 0.65 25.29
CA LEU A 149 -1.23 0.63 26.49
C LEU A 149 -2.57 1.28 26.22
N ASP A 150 -3.64 0.78 26.84
CA ASP A 150 -5.00 1.33 26.71
C ASP A 150 -5.07 2.80 27.11
N GLU A 151 -4.20 3.25 28.03
CA GLU A 151 -4.08 4.65 28.46
C GLU A 151 -3.54 5.56 27.35
N THR A 152 -2.73 5.00 26.45
CA THR A 152 -2.07 5.74 25.38
C THR A 152 -3.07 5.98 24.27
N GLY A 153 -3.41 7.25 24.05
CA GLY A 153 -4.39 7.62 23.02
C GLY A 153 -5.74 8.08 23.55
N ARG A 154 -6.10 7.79 24.81
CA ARG A 154 -7.41 8.18 25.40
C ARG A 154 -7.68 9.68 25.37
N HIS A 155 -6.63 10.50 25.37
CA HIS A 155 -6.75 11.95 25.28
C HIS A 155 -7.07 12.45 23.86
N TRP A 156 -6.86 11.60 22.85
CA TRP A 156 -6.87 11.97 21.44
C TRP A 156 -7.98 11.29 20.66
N VAL A 157 -8.37 10.07 21.04
CA VAL A 157 -9.43 9.27 20.41
C VAL A 157 -10.44 8.86 21.48
N ARG A 158 -11.72 9.15 21.25
CA ARG A 158 -12.84 8.56 21.99
C ARG A 158 -13.37 7.38 21.19
N LEU A 159 -13.13 6.18 21.72
CA LEU A 159 -13.70 4.93 21.22
C LEU A 159 -15.07 4.68 21.85
#